data_AF-A0A924SWL7-F1
#
_entry.id   AF-A0A924SWL7-F1
#
_cell.length_a   1.000
_cell.length_b   1.000
_cell.length_c   1.000
_cell.angle_alpha   90.00
_cell.angle_beta   90.00
_cell.angle_gamma   90.00
#
_symmetry.space_group_name_H-M   'P 1'
#
loop_
_entity.id
_entity.type
_entity.pdbx_description
1 polymer ?
#
loop_
_entity_poly.entity_id
_entity_poly.type
_entity_poly.pdbx_seq_one_letter_code
_entity_poly.pdbx_strand_id
1 'polypeptide(L)'
;MTSETGKASAELSSRTFPRAVTIFIVTAFLFSTERSVVAEPAPPSPALQNLTVLRQRFRTELLGQIDLQEREELSTDAKKKQIQQIRSSLTALQPDGSWKDLNYTANVSTNWGPIVHIARILSAVQAWSYPKSPFFHDPQILAMSRKALDFWLNHDYVSYNWWNNEIGIPLRLYPLLILAPEQWTDAQKQKVLEILARANLDETHQKKTGQNLIWYAEIVIARATLKDDVAAARKAFARIEKEITRDQPEGIQWDNSFFQHGEVFQSAAYGLDFSMSIPRLMRIAVGTDFQFSKNSVEVLGNFILDGQRWLVRRQAIEISAMGRTYSRQGKNAIPIMRACRLMVDVPSTRQEEFRSCAESIRLSTPMPIHGNRSFW
;
A
#
# COMPACT_ATOMS: atom_id res chain seq x y z
N MET A 1 -9.91 -69.64 18.51
CA MET A 1 -11.32 -69.69 18.09
C MET A 1 -12.18 -69.54 19.34
N THR A 2 -13.35 -68.90 19.23
CA THR A 2 -14.57 -69.04 20.07
C THR A 2 -14.44 -69.06 21.61
N SER A 3 -15.19 -68.32 22.45
CA SER A 3 -16.15 -67.19 22.38
C SER A 3 -17.12 -67.36 23.56
N GLU A 4 -17.49 -66.27 24.28
CA GLU A 4 -18.78 -66.12 25.02
C GLU A 4 -19.07 -67.11 26.19
N THR A 5 -19.93 -66.91 27.22
CA THR A 5 -20.76 -65.83 27.85
C THR A 5 -20.88 -66.18 29.38
N GLY A 6 -21.47 -65.43 30.32
CA GLY A 6 -22.12 -64.11 30.37
C GLY A 6 -23.34 -64.08 31.36
N LYS A 7 -23.60 -62.94 32.04
CA LYS A 7 -24.70 -62.66 33.04
C LYS A 7 -24.45 -63.24 34.46
N ALA A 8 -24.48 -62.44 35.55
CA ALA A 8 -25.63 -61.90 36.33
C ALA A 8 -26.46 -63.02 37.03
N SER A 9 -26.91 -62.96 38.31
CA SER A 9 -27.29 -61.85 39.22
C SER A 9 -27.59 -62.34 40.67
N ALA A 10 -27.69 -61.42 41.67
CA ALA A 10 -28.39 -61.57 42.98
C ALA A 10 -27.79 -62.58 44.02
N GLU A 11 -27.97 -62.51 45.35
CA GLU A 11 -28.59 -61.53 46.29
C GLU A 11 -28.06 -61.70 47.75
N LEU A 12 -28.34 -60.73 48.63
CA LEU A 12 -28.33 -60.71 50.13
C LEU A 12 -27.40 -61.63 50.97
N SER A 13 -26.65 -61.02 51.90
CA SER A 13 -27.13 -60.88 53.30
C SER A 13 -26.32 -59.86 54.11
N SER A 14 -26.95 -59.28 55.14
CA SER A 14 -26.40 -58.25 56.03
C SER A 14 -25.84 -58.81 57.34
N ARG A 15 -24.73 -58.25 57.84
CA ARG A 15 -24.49 -58.05 59.29
C ARG A 15 -23.41 -57.00 59.55
N THR A 16 -23.61 -56.23 60.62
CA THR A 16 -22.82 -55.07 61.06
C THR A 16 -21.73 -55.45 62.08
N PHE A 17 -20.67 -54.62 62.18
CA PHE A 17 -20.06 -54.03 63.41
C PHE A 17 -18.63 -53.45 63.11
N PRO A 18 -17.99 -52.64 63.98
CA PRO A 18 -17.57 -51.29 63.57
C PRO A 18 -16.07 -51.13 63.23
N ARG A 19 -15.76 -49.94 62.68
CA ARG A 19 -14.43 -49.50 62.24
C ARG A 19 -13.50 -49.15 63.41
N ALA A 20 -12.24 -49.58 63.30
CA ALA A 20 -11.07 -48.87 63.83
C ALA A 20 -9.81 -49.26 63.02
N VAL A 21 -9.30 -48.36 62.17
CA VAL A 21 -7.97 -48.50 61.55
C VAL A 21 -7.28 -47.14 61.50
N THR A 22 -6.07 -47.10 62.05
CA THR A 22 -5.19 -45.95 62.19
C THR A 22 -4.72 -45.40 60.83
N ILE A 23 -4.73 -44.08 60.66
CA ILE A 23 -4.15 -43.39 59.49
C ILE A 23 -2.77 -42.85 59.85
N PHE A 24 -1.75 -43.22 59.08
CA PHE A 24 -0.44 -42.57 59.09
C PHE A 24 -0.53 -41.19 58.41
N ILE A 25 0.00 -40.15 59.07
CA ILE A 25 0.15 -38.83 58.45
C ILE A 25 1.40 -38.85 57.58
N VAL A 26 1.22 -38.75 56.26
CA VAL A 26 2.30 -38.46 55.31
C VAL A 26 2.17 -37.00 54.89
N THR A 27 3.14 -36.18 55.31
CA THR A 27 3.15 -34.74 55.00
C THR A 27 3.58 -34.52 53.55
N ALA A 28 2.60 -34.35 52.65
CA ALA A 28 2.87 -33.99 51.26
C ALA A 28 3.26 -32.50 51.14
N PHE A 29 4.47 -32.22 50.68
CA PHE A 29 4.86 -30.87 50.27
C PHE A 29 4.17 -30.51 48.95
N LEU A 30 3.11 -29.71 49.03
CA LEU A 30 2.50 -29.05 47.86
C LEU A 30 3.42 -27.93 47.39
N PHE A 31 4.20 -28.19 46.33
CA PHE A 31 4.78 -27.11 45.54
C PHE A 31 3.66 -26.38 44.79
N SER A 32 3.30 -25.19 45.28
CA SER A 32 2.44 -24.28 44.52
C SER A 32 3.21 -23.81 43.28
N THR A 33 2.86 -24.37 42.12
CA THR A 33 3.26 -23.78 40.84
C THR A 33 2.36 -22.57 40.57
N GLU A 34 2.71 -21.44 41.16
CA GLU A 34 2.19 -20.15 40.72
C GLU A 34 2.62 -19.93 39.27
N ARG A 35 1.77 -20.38 38.33
CA ARG A 35 1.77 -19.83 36.98
C ARG A 35 1.46 -18.35 37.14
N SER A 36 2.48 -17.50 37.01
CA SER A 36 2.25 -16.09 36.79
C SER A 36 1.39 -15.97 35.53
N VAL A 37 0.12 -15.67 35.71
CA VAL A 37 -0.75 -15.27 34.61
C VAL A 37 -0.19 -13.93 34.16
N VAL A 38 0.67 -13.96 33.14
CA VAL A 38 1.11 -12.76 32.45
C VAL A 38 -0.18 -12.15 31.91
N ALA A 39 -0.61 -11.05 32.53
CA ALA A 39 -1.85 -10.39 32.16
C ALA A 39 -1.76 -10.06 30.67
N GLU A 40 -2.76 -10.51 29.91
CA GLU A 40 -2.82 -10.28 28.47
C GLU A 40 -2.76 -8.76 28.25
N PRO A 41 -1.86 -8.26 27.39
CA PRO A 41 -1.63 -6.82 27.26
C PRO A 41 -2.94 -6.13 26.89
N ALA A 42 -3.24 -5.03 27.59
CA ALA A 42 -4.48 -4.28 27.38
C ALA A 42 -4.67 -3.96 25.89
N PRO A 43 -5.90 -4.09 25.35
CA PRO A 43 -6.14 -3.91 23.93
C PRO A 43 -5.66 -2.52 23.47
N PRO A 44 -5.02 -2.41 22.30
CA PRO A 44 -4.48 -1.14 21.81
C PRO A 44 -5.58 -0.08 21.74
N SER A 45 -5.22 1.19 21.97
CA SER A 45 -6.17 2.31 21.89
C SER A 45 -6.90 2.34 20.53
N PRO A 46 -8.14 2.87 20.44
CA PRO A 46 -8.88 2.93 19.16
C PRO A 46 -8.09 3.57 18.01
N ALA A 47 -7.28 4.60 18.30
CA ALA A 47 -6.43 5.23 17.31
C ALA A 47 -5.28 4.33 16.81
N LEU A 48 -4.72 3.47 17.69
CA LEU A 48 -3.71 2.48 17.33
C LEU A 48 -4.30 1.25 16.60
N GLN A 49 -5.54 0.88 16.94
CA GLN A 49 -6.32 -0.08 16.14
C GLN A 49 -6.53 0.46 14.72
N ASN A 50 -6.90 1.73 14.59
CA ASN A 50 -7.03 2.39 13.29
C ASN A 50 -5.72 2.38 12.48
N LEU A 51 -4.55 2.62 13.08
CA LEU A 51 -3.27 2.46 12.38
C LEU A 51 -3.00 1.01 11.93
N THR A 52 -3.36 0.02 12.75
CA THR A 52 -3.26 -1.39 12.38
C THR A 52 -4.14 -1.71 11.16
N VAL A 53 -5.37 -1.19 11.14
CA VAL A 53 -6.31 -1.30 10.00
C VAL A 53 -5.73 -0.65 8.74
N LEU A 54 -5.15 0.56 8.85
CA LEU A 54 -4.45 1.21 7.73
C LEU A 54 -3.29 0.34 7.21
N ARG A 55 -2.42 -0.16 8.10
CA ARG A 55 -1.25 -0.98 7.74
C ARG A 55 -1.67 -2.26 6.99
N GLN A 56 -2.73 -2.92 7.48
CA GLN A 56 -3.29 -4.11 6.83
C GLN A 56 -3.90 -3.79 5.46
N ARG A 57 -4.64 -2.69 5.33
CA ARG A 57 -5.25 -2.28 4.06
C ARG A 57 -4.20 -1.84 3.03
N PHE A 58 -3.14 -1.13 3.44
CA PHE A 58 -1.94 -0.90 2.61
C PHE A 58 -1.34 -2.22 2.13
N ARG A 59 -1.19 -3.22 3.00
CA ARG A 59 -0.66 -4.54 2.61
C ARG A 59 -1.54 -5.23 1.57
N THR A 60 -2.85 -5.27 1.79
CA THR A 60 -3.86 -5.78 0.85
C THR A 60 -3.78 -5.06 -0.50
N GLU A 61 -3.63 -3.74 -0.50
CA GLU A 61 -3.48 -2.91 -1.69
C GLU A 61 -2.19 -3.22 -2.47
N LEU A 62 -1.04 -3.24 -1.78
CA LEU A 62 0.28 -3.53 -2.35
C LEU A 62 0.41 -4.95 -2.93
N LEU A 63 -0.41 -5.90 -2.42
CA LEU A 63 -0.55 -7.24 -2.98
C LEU A 63 -1.50 -7.30 -4.20
N GLY A 64 -2.26 -6.24 -4.46
CA GLY A 64 -3.26 -6.16 -5.53
C GLY A 64 -4.61 -6.78 -5.18
N GLN A 65 -4.92 -7.04 -3.90
CA GLN A 65 -6.25 -7.54 -3.50
C GLN A 65 -7.36 -6.50 -3.67
N ILE A 66 -7.01 -5.21 -3.74
CA ILE A 66 -7.94 -4.11 -4.08
C ILE A 66 -8.23 -4.01 -5.58
N ASP A 67 -7.40 -4.62 -6.43
CA ASP A 67 -7.61 -4.70 -7.88
C ASP A 67 -7.29 -6.11 -8.41
N LEU A 68 -8.03 -7.10 -7.86
CA LEU A 68 -7.96 -8.49 -8.32
C LEU A 68 -8.30 -8.60 -9.81
N GLN A 69 -9.20 -7.74 -10.30
CA GLN A 69 -9.52 -7.64 -11.72
C GLN A 69 -8.29 -7.24 -12.52
N GLU A 70 -7.58 -6.14 -12.25
CA GLU A 70 -6.43 -5.75 -13.05
C GLU A 70 -5.27 -6.75 -12.94
N ARG A 71 -5.05 -7.39 -11.78
CA ARG A 71 -4.02 -8.44 -11.67
C ARG A 71 -4.38 -9.72 -12.43
N GLU A 72 -5.66 -9.94 -12.71
CA GLU A 72 -6.16 -11.04 -13.56
C GLU A 72 -6.21 -10.62 -15.05
N GLU A 73 -6.61 -9.38 -15.36
CA GLU A 73 -6.60 -8.72 -16.68
C GLU A 73 -5.16 -8.45 -17.20
N LEU A 74 -4.15 -8.35 -16.33
CA LEU A 74 -2.73 -8.33 -16.70
C LEU A 74 -2.48 -9.45 -17.70
N SER A 75 -2.11 -9.10 -18.93
CA SER A 75 -1.95 -10.08 -19.99
C SER A 75 -0.98 -11.19 -19.55
N THR A 76 -1.23 -12.41 -20.02
CA THR A 76 -0.37 -13.56 -19.74
C THR A 76 1.09 -13.25 -20.04
N ASP A 77 1.37 -12.39 -21.01
CA ASP A 77 2.72 -11.95 -21.37
C ASP A 77 3.29 -10.88 -20.43
N ALA A 78 2.48 -9.98 -19.87
CA ALA A 78 2.92 -9.06 -18.82
C ALA A 78 3.33 -9.82 -17.55
N LYS A 79 2.54 -10.84 -17.16
CA LYS A 79 2.88 -11.75 -16.04
C LYS A 79 4.17 -12.53 -16.30
N LYS A 80 4.30 -13.16 -17.48
CA LYS A 80 5.55 -13.84 -17.90
C LYS A 80 6.75 -12.88 -17.88
N LYS A 81 6.60 -11.66 -18.38
CA LYS A 81 7.66 -10.64 -18.41
C LYS A 81 8.13 -10.27 -17.00
N GLN A 82 7.22 -10.04 -16.05
CA GLN A 82 7.58 -9.79 -14.66
C GLN A 82 8.34 -10.98 -14.05
N ILE A 83 7.85 -12.21 -14.26
CA ILE A 83 8.50 -13.44 -13.77
C ILE A 83 9.92 -13.57 -14.34
N GLN A 84 10.10 -13.29 -15.64
CA GLN A 84 11.41 -13.33 -16.29
C GLN A 84 12.35 -12.23 -15.77
N GLN A 85 11.85 -11.02 -15.53
CA GLN A 85 12.63 -9.91 -14.96
C GLN A 85 13.13 -10.22 -13.54
N ILE A 86 12.31 -10.86 -12.70
CA ILE A 86 12.70 -11.28 -11.35
C ILE A 86 13.78 -12.35 -11.41
N ARG A 87 13.61 -13.40 -12.25
CA ARG A 87 14.65 -14.44 -12.46
C ARG A 87 15.96 -13.85 -12.96
N SER A 88 15.88 -12.96 -13.95
CA SER A 88 17.07 -12.29 -14.50
C SER A 88 17.78 -11.42 -13.45
N SER A 89 17.02 -10.78 -12.55
CA SER A 89 17.58 -10.00 -11.43
C SER A 89 18.25 -10.90 -10.39
N LEU A 90 17.68 -12.08 -10.10
CA LEU A 90 18.29 -13.08 -9.22
C LEU A 90 19.60 -13.61 -9.80
N THR A 91 19.61 -14.03 -11.07
CA THR A 91 20.81 -14.54 -11.76
C THR A 91 21.92 -13.50 -11.90
N ALA A 92 21.55 -12.22 -12.06
CA ALA A 92 22.51 -11.12 -12.28
C ALA A 92 22.99 -10.42 -10.99
N LEU A 93 22.56 -10.85 -9.80
CA LEU A 93 22.96 -10.23 -8.54
C LEU A 93 24.45 -10.49 -8.26
N GLN A 94 25.21 -9.42 -8.01
CA GLN A 94 26.64 -9.52 -7.72
C GLN A 94 26.93 -9.92 -6.25
N PRO A 95 28.16 -10.39 -5.92
CA PRO A 95 28.53 -10.81 -4.57
C PRO A 95 28.43 -9.71 -3.48
N ASP A 96 28.35 -8.44 -3.86
CA ASP A 96 28.13 -7.28 -2.97
C ASP A 96 26.65 -6.89 -2.82
N GLY A 97 25.74 -7.45 -3.65
CA GLY A 97 24.33 -7.07 -3.72
C GLY A 97 23.98 -6.06 -4.82
N SER A 98 24.94 -5.63 -5.63
CA SER A 98 24.69 -4.71 -6.75
C SER A 98 24.26 -5.45 -8.04
N TRP A 99 23.91 -4.67 -9.07
CA TRP A 99 23.70 -5.17 -10.42
C TRP A 99 24.57 -4.39 -11.42
N LYS A 100 25.38 -5.11 -12.21
CA LYS A 100 26.40 -4.54 -13.11
C LYS A 100 25.83 -3.67 -14.24
N ASP A 101 24.56 -3.87 -14.62
CA ASP A 101 23.90 -3.11 -15.68
C ASP A 101 23.39 -1.73 -15.22
N LEU A 102 23.50 -1.40 -13.93
CA LEU A 102 23.09 -0.11 -13.37
C LEU A 102 24.30 0.80 -13.12
N ASN A 103 24.25 2.03 -13.66
CA ASN A 103 25.25 3.05 -13.35
C ASN A 103 24.90 3.75 -12.01
N TYR A 104 25.60 3.37 -10.95
CA TYR A 104 25.41 3.93 -9.61
C TYR A 104 25.99 5.35 -9.41
N THR A 105 26.89 5.79 -10.30
CA THR A 105 27.53 7.13 -10.26
C THR A 105 26.80 8.17 -11.12
N ALA A 106 25.65 7.83 -11.69
CA ALA A 106 24.92 8.66 -12.64
C ALA A 106 24.38 9.96 -12.00
N ASN A 107 25.07 11.08 -12.22
CA ASN A 107 24.61 12.41 -11.82
C ASN A 107 23.69 13.03 -12.89
N VAL A 108 22.45 12.54 -12.96
CA VAL A 108 21.46 12.93 -13.99
C VAL A 108 20.12 13.34 -13.38
N SER A 109 19.46 14.34 -13.97
CA SER A 109 18.14 14.85 -13.52
C SER A 109 16.96 13.96 -13.92
N THR A 110 17.14 13.08 -14.91
CA THR A 110 16.14 12.12 -15.42
C THR A 110 16.79 10.77 -15.71
N ASN A 111 16.02 9.68 -15.70
CA ASN A 111 16.51 8.31 -15.93
C ASN A 111 17.65 7.89 -14.98
N TRP A 112 17.55 8.32 -13.72
CA TRP A 112 18.54 8.05 -12.67
C TRP A 112 18.62 6.55 -12.35
N GLY A 113 19.63 5.87 -12.90
CA GLY A 113 19.82 4.42 -12.84
C GLY A 113 19.63 3.76 -11.46
N PRO A 114 20.11 4.35 -10.35
CA PRO A 114 19.92 3.79 -9.00
C PRO A 114 18.45 3.48 -8.65
N ILE A 115 17.46 4.23 -9.14
CA ILE A 115 16.04 3.94 -8.84
C ILE A 115 15.59 2.54 -9.31
N VAL A 116 16.26 1.99 -10.33
CA VAL A 116 15.99 0.65 -10.86
C VAL A 116 16.44 -0.43 -9.86
N HIS A 117 17.47 -0.18 -9.05
CA HIS A 117 17.92 -1.10 -8.02
C HIS A 117 16.79 -1.35 -7.00
N ILE A 118 16.22 -0.29 -6.40
CA ILE A 118 15.09 -0.45 -5.48
C ILE A 118 13.83 -0.99 -6.20
N ALA A 119 13.59 -0.62 -7.46
CA ALA A 119 12.47 -1.16 -8.23
C ALA A 119 12.55 -2.70 -8.43
N ARG A 120 13.76 -3.25 -8.58
CA ARG A 120 13.98 -4.71 -8.62
C ARG A 120 13.63 -5.36 -7.29
N ILE A 121 14.11 -4.80 -6.17
CA ILE A 121 13.79 -5.28 -4.82
C ILE A 121 12.28 -5.25 -4.59
N LEU A 122 11.62 -4.12 -4.90
CA LEU A 122 10.17 -3.98 -4.74
C LEU A 122 9.39 -5.04 -5.53
N SER A 123 9.70 -5.22 -6.82
CA SER A 123 9.02 -6.24 -7.64
C SER A 123 9.26 -7.66 -7.14
N ALA A 124 10.46 -7.94 -6.61
CA ALA A 124 10.81 -9.23 -6.03
C ALA A 124 10.05 -9.49 -4.72
N VAL A 125 9.99 -8.51 -3.81
CA VAL A 125 9.25 -8.61 -2.55
C VAL A 125 7.74 -8.70 -2.78
N GLN A 126 7.19 -7.92 -3.71
CA GLN A 126 5.78 -8.05 -4.11
C GLN A 126 5.46 -9.46 -4.65
N ALA A 127 6.36 -10.05 -5.42
CA ALA A 127 6.20 -11.42 -5.91
C ALA A 127 6.45 -12.48 -4.82
N TRP A 128 7.33 -12.22 -3.86
CA TRP A 128 7.58 -13.08 -2.71
C TRP A 128 6.40 -13.14 -1.74
N SER A 129 5.72 -12.00 -1.53
CA SER A 129 4.58 -11.89 -0.61
C SER A 129 3.22 -12.26 -1.22
N TYR A 130 3.09 -12.46 -2.54
CA TYR A 130 1.81 -12.67 -3.20
C TYR A 130 1.47 -14.15 -3.39
N PRO A 131 0.37 -14.69 -2.80
CA PRO A 131 0.10 -16.14 -2.81
C PRO A 131 -0.07 -16.80 -4.19
N LYS A 132 -0.55 -16.08 -5.22
CA LYS A 132 -0.64 -16.65 -6.59
C LYS A 132 0.66 -16.48 -7.41
N SER A 133 1.78 -16.12 -6.77
CA SER A 133 3.09 -15.96 -7.41
C SER A 133 3.88 -17.27 -7.44
N PRO A 134 4.63 -17.57 -8.51
CA PRO A 134 5.57 -18.71 -8.52
C PRO A 134 6.77 -18.50 -7.58
N PHE A 135 6.94 -17.31 -7.00
CA PHE A 135 7.99 -16.97 -6.03
C PHE A 135 7.45 -16.85 -4.59
N PHE A 136 6.21 -17.26 -4.34
CA PHE A 136 5.60 -17.08 -3.03
C PHE A 136 6.43 -17.79 -1.95
N HIS A 137 6.92 -17.02 -0.99
CA HIS A 137 7.85 -17.46 0.06
C HIS A 137 9.17 -18.10 -0.41
N ASP A 138 9.60 -17.85 -1.66
CA ASP A 138 10.87 -18.35 -2.21
C ASP A 138 12.09 -17.81 -1.41
N PRO A 139 12.94 -18.68 -0.81
CA PRO A 139 14.06 -18.25 0.01
C PRO A 139 15.19 -17.58 -0.80
N GLN A 140 15.37 -17.93 -2.07
CA GLN A 140 16.38 -17.30 -2.94
C GLN A 140 15.98 -15.85 -3.25
N ILE A 141 14.70 -15.61 -3.51
CA ILE A 141 14.16 -14.27 -3.77
C ILE A 141 14.25 -13.39 -2.52
N LEU A 142 13.99 -13.93 -1.33
CA LEU A 142 14.19 -13.18 -0.08
C LEU A 142 15.66 -12.87 0.19
N ALA A 143 16.56 -13.85 0.01
CA ALA A 143 18.01 -13.66 0.19
C ALA A 143 18.57 -12.60 -0.77
N MET A 144 18.17 -12.65 -2.05
CA MET A 144 18.49 -11.62 -3.05
C MET A 144 17.98 -10.24 -2.63
N SER A 145 16.73 -10.16 -2.16
CA SER A 145 16.10 -8.89 -1.76
C SER A 145 16.78 -8.26 -0.55
N ARG A 146 17.12 -9.05 0.48
CA ARG A 146 17.91 -8.60 1.65
C ARG A 146 19.28 -8.08 1.24
N LYS A 147 20.01 -8.86 0.45
CA LYS A 147 21.39 -8.54 0.05
C LYS A 147 21.47 -7.29 -0.83
N ALA A 148 20.53 -7.12 -1.76
CA ALA A 148 20.42 -5.90 -2.53
C ALA A 148 20.03 -4.70 -1.65
N LEU A 149 19.10 -4.89 -0.71
CA LEU A 149 18.73 -3.84 0.24
C LEU A 149 19.93 -3.40 1.10
N ASP A 150 20.76 -4.32 1.58
CA ASP A 150 21.99 -3.99 2.32
C ASP A 150 22.97 -3.18 1.45
N PHE A 151 23.16 -3.55 0.18
CA PHE A 151 23.96 -2.76 -0.75
C PHE A 151 23.43 -1.33 -0.88
N TRP A 152 22.13 -1.15 -1.07
CA TRP A 152 21.51 0.17 -1.15
C TRP A 152 21.71 0.98 0.13
N LEU A 153 21.33 0.41 1.28
CA LEU A 153 21.33 1.10 2.58
C LEU A 153 22.74 1.42 3.10
N ASN A 154 23.78 0.81 2.54
CA ASN A 154 25.17 1.14 2.87
C ASN A 154 25.77 2.24 2.00
N HIS A 155 25.20 2.52 0.83
CA HIS A 155 25.66 3.59 -0.07
C HIS A 155 24.75 4.82 -0.06
N ASP A 156 23.45 4.64 0.20
CA ASP A 156 22.45 5.71 0.33
C ASP A 156 22.49 6.73 -0.81
N TYR A 157 22.41 6.23 -2.05
CA TYR A 157 22.57 7.01 -3.27
C TYR A 157 21.63 8.23 -3.31
N VAL A 158 22.19 9.40 -3.61
CA VAL A 158 21.47 10.67 -3.79
C VAL A 158 21.41 11.05 -5.26
N SER A 159 20.24 11.46 -5.73
CA SER A 159 20.01 12.00 -7.07
C SER A 159 20.10 13.53 -7.07
N TYR A 160 20.55 14.11 -8.18
CA TYR A 160 20.41 15.56 -8.42
C TYR A 160 18.94 16.02 -8.40
N ASN A 161 18.02 15.15 -8.84
CA ASN A 161 16.59 15.44 -8.81
C ASN A 161 16.01 15.07 -7.44
N TRP A 162 15.67 16.09 -6.65
CA TRP A 162 15.08 15.97 -5.30
C TRP A 162 13.94 14.95 -5.24
N TRP A 163 13.12 14.86 -6.29
CA TRP A 163 11.96 13.97 -6.34
C TRP A 163 12.37 12.51 -6.12
N ASN A 164 13.53 12.07 -6.62
CA ASN A 164 13.98 10.70 -6.37
C ASN A 164 14.31 10.46 -4.89
N ASN A 165 14.88 11.46 -4.21
CA ASN A 165 15.41 11.34 -2.85
C ASN A 165 14.29 11.36 -1.80
N GLU A 166 13.33 12.28 -1.99
CA GLU A 166 12.27 12.59 -1.04
C GLU A 166 10.94 11.86 -1.36
N ILE A 167 10.73 11.43 -2.61
CA ILE A 167 9.52 10.73 -3.06
C ILE A 167 9.82 9.37 -3.70
N GLY A 168 10.62 9.34 -4.77
CA GLY A 168 10.77 8.19 -5.65
C GLY A 168 11.37 6.94 -5.00
N ILE A 169 12.39 7.11 -4.15
CA ILE A 169 12.98 6.03 -3.35
C ILE A 169 12.10 5.68 -2.14
N PRO A 170 11.64 6.63 -1.30
CA PRO A 170 10.74 6.32 -0.19
C PRO A 170 9.45 5.57 -0.58
N LEU A 171 8.76 5.98 -1.66
CA LEU A 171 7.57 5.26 -2.19
C LEU A 171 7.86 3.81 -2.59
N ARG A 172 9.12 3.48 -2.90
CA ARG A 172 9.52 2.12 -3.27
C ARG A 172 10.15 1.34 -2.11
N LEU A 173 10.53 2.00 -1.01
CA LEU A 173 11.10 1.37 0.19
C LEU A 173 10.05 1.04 1.25
N TYR A 174 9.07 1.91 1.52
CA TYR A 174 8.04 1.63 2.51
C TYR A 174 7.27 0.31 2.25
N PRO A 175 6.97 -0.08 0.98
CA PRO A 175 6.24 -1.31 0.73
C PRO A 175 7.00 -2.56 1.19
N LEU A 176 8.33 -2.55 1.24
CA LEU A 176 9.13 -3.71 1.66
C LEU A 176 8.78 -4.08 3.10
N LEU A 177 8.74 -3.08 3.99
CA LEU A 177 8.43 -3.26 5.40
C LEU A 177 6.96 -3.62 5.63
N ILE A 178 6.02 -3.08 4.84
CA ILE A 178 4.60 -3.45 4.92
C ILE A 178 4.34 -4.86 4.34
N LEU A 179 5.06 -5.27 3.30
CA LEU A 179 4.85 -6.54 2.62
C LEU A 179 5.50 -7.74 3.33
N ALA A 180 6.60 -7.52 4.05
CA ALA A 180 7.34 -8.59 4.70
C ALA A 180 7.90 -8.15 6.08
N PRO A 181 7.06 -7.71 7.03
CA PRO A 181 7.49 -7.01 8.25
C PRO A 181 8.49 -7.78 9.12
N GLU A 182 8.35 -9.09 9.20
CA GLU A 182 9.22 -10.00 9.97
C GLU A 182 10.51 -10.36 9.23
N GLN A 183 10.62 -10.03 7.94
CA GLN A 183 11.67 -10.55 7.06
C GLN A 183 12.86 -9.59 6.88
N TRP A 184 12.92 -8.51 7.63
CA TRP A 184 14.01 -7.52 7.59
C TRP A 184 14.73 -7.48 8.93
N THR A 185 16.05 -7.27 8.92
CA THR A 185 16.81 -7.04 10.14
C THR A 185 16.44 -5.69 10.73
N ASP A 186 16.65 -5.50 12.03
CA ASP A 186 16.30 -4.22 12.67
C ASP A 186 17.17 -3.06 12.16
N ALA A 187 18.42 -3.34 11.77
CA ALA A 187 19.28 -2.39 11.05
C ALA A 187 18.71 -1.99 9.67
N GLN A 188 18.17 -2.96 8.89
CA GLN A 188 17.50 -2.68 7.61
C GLN A 188 16.24 -1.84 7.82
N LYS A 189 15.39 -2.22 8.79
CA LYS A 189 14.16 -1.48 9.15
C LYS A 189 14.50 -0.03 9.54
N GLN A 190 15.47 0.15 10.44
CA GLN A 190 15.85 1.46 10.95
C GLN A 190 16.39 2.37 9.83
N LYS A 191 17.34 1.91 9.02
CA LYS A 191 17.85 2.70 7.88
C LYS A 191 16.77 3.00 6.83
N VAL A 192 15.83 2.08 6.58
CA VAL A 192 14.67 2.37 5.71
C VAL A 192 13.82 3.48 6.32
N LEU A 193 13.48 3.41 7.62
CA LEU A 193 12.68 4.43 8.31
C LEU A 193 13.36 5.82 8.31
N GLU A 194 14.70 5.86 8.36
CA GLU A 194 15.50 7.09 8.19
C GLU A 194 15.37 7.67 6.77
N ILE A 195 15.45 6.83 5.73
CA ILE A 195 15.20 7.27 4.34
C ILE A 195 13.75 7.74 4.16
N LEU A 196 12.77 7.05 4.76
CA LEU A 196 11.36 7.50 4.74
C LEU A 196 11.16 8.83 5.48
N ALA A 197 12.05 9.21 6.39
CA ALA A 197 11.96 10.49 7.10
C ALA A 197 12.32 11.71 6.24
N ARG A 198 12.92 11.50 5.05
CA ARG A 198 13.12 12.54 4.02
C ARG A 198 11.80 13.10 3.48
N ALA A 199 10.75 12.28 3.48
CA ALA A 199 9.41 12.78 3.26
C ALA A 199 8.91 13.48 4.53
N ASN A 200 9.26 14.75 4.66
CA ASN A 200 8.83 15.61 5.76
C ASN A 200 7.83 16.66 5.26
N LEU A 201 6.70 16.79 5.96
CA LEU A 201 5.60 17.71 5.60
C LEU A 201 5.78 19.13 6.16
N ASP A 202 6.77 19.35 7.05
CA ASP A 202 7.01 20.63 7.72
C ASP A 202 8.16 21.46 7.11
N GLU A 203 9.00 20.85 6.30
CA GLU A 203 10.13 21.49 5.61
C GLU A 203 9.68 22.36 4.43
N THR A 204 10.35 23.50 4.26
CA THR A 204 9.95 24.55 3.32
C THR A 204 10.83 24.67 2.07
N HIS A 205 11.93 23.91 1.95
CA HIS A 205 12.88 24.05 0.83
C HIS A 205 12.33 23.55 -0.51
N GLN A 206 11.41 22.57 -0.50
CA GLN A 206 10.58 22.23 -1.66
C GLN A 206 9.14 22.71 -1.46
N LYS A 207 8.56 23.33 -2.49
CA LYS A 207 7.12 23.61 -2.57
C LYS A 207 6.36 22.29 -2.76
N LYS A 208 5.60 21.90 -1.73
CA LYS A 208 4.79 20.68 -1.70
C LYS A 208 3.32 21.05 -1.86
N THR A 209 2.83 21.02 -3.09
CA THR A 209 1.44 21.32 -3.47
C THR A 209 0.92 20.24 -4.39
N GLY A 210 -0.40 20.06 -4.46
CA GLY A 210 -1.03 19.10 -5.35
C GLY A 210 -0.44 17.71 -5.19
N GLN A 211 -0.10 17.04 -6.29
CA GLN A 211 0.32 15.64 -6.25
C GLN A 211 1.64 15.41 -5.49
N ASN A 212 2.57 16.36 -5.50
CA ASN A 212 3.81 16.21 -4.76
C ASN A 212 3.53 16.09 -3.25
N LEU A 213 2.56 16.85 -2.72
CA LEU A 213 2.16 16.73 -1.31
C LEU A 213 1.46 15.39 -1.04
N ILE A 214 0.64 14.87 -1.96
CA ILE A 214 -0.02 13.57 -1.80
C ILE A 214 1.02 12.45 -1.63
N TRP A 215 2.06 12.43 -2.45
CA TRP A 215 3.15 11.44 -2.32
C TRP A 215 3.92 11.58 -1.00
N TYR A 216 4.25 12.80 -0.58
CA TYR A 216 4.85 13.03 0.75
C TYR A 216 3.96 12.49 1.87
N ALA A 217 2.66 12.79 1.83
CA ALA A 217 1.71 12.34 2.82
C ALA A 217 1.54 10.81 2.80
N GLU A 218 1.51 10.15 1.64
CA GLU A 218 1.49 8.68 1.54
C GLU A 218 2.71 8.06 2.26
N ILE A 219 3.91 8.61 2.06
CA ILE A 219 5.13 8.14 2.74
C ILE A 219 5.07 8.38 4.24
N VAL A 220 4.58 9.55 4.68
CA VAL A 220 4.42 9.87 6.11
C VAL A 220 3.38 8.95 6.75
N ILE A 221 2.26 8.66 6.10
CA ILE A 221 1.24 7.73 6.61
C ILE A 221 1.84 6.33 6.69
N ALA A 222 2.53 5.84 5.64
CA ALA A 222 3.19 4.54 5.67
C ALA A 222 4.20 4.44 6.83
N ARG A 223 5.09 5.41 6.98
CA ARG A 223 6.06 5.50 8.09
C ARG A 223 5.36 5.58 9.44
N ALA A 224 4.27 6.33 9.55
CA ALA A 224 3.47 6.45 10.76
C ALA A 224 2.82 5.12 11.14
N THR A 225 2.24 4.39 10.18
CA THR A 225 1.73 3.04 10.43
C THR A 225 2.82 2.06 10.84
N LEU A 226 4.07 2.22 10.36
CA LEU A 226 5.21 1.37 10.73
C LEU A 226 5.83 1.70 12.10
N LYS A 227 5.57 2.91 12.61
CA LYS A 227 6.09 3.42 13.89
C LYS A 227 5.01 3.62 14.97
N ASP A 228 3.77 3.27 14.67
CA ASP A 228 2.59 3.48 15.51
C ASP A 228 2.35 4.96 15.90
N ASP A 229 2.74 5.87 15.02
CA ASP A 229 2.70 7.33 15.20
C ASP A 229 1.35 7.91 14.74
N VAL A 230 0.35 7.88 15.63
CA VAL A 230 -1.01 8.40 15.38
C VAL A 230 -0.99 9.89 15.00
N ALA A 231 -0.08 10.67 15.57
CA ALA A 231 -0.01 12.11 15.35
C ALA A 231 0.48 12.44 13.93
N ALA A 232 1.55 11.77 13.47
CA ALA A 232 2.04 11.92 12.10
C ALA A 232 1.01 11.46 11.06
N ALA A 233 0.33 10.34 11.30
CA ALA A 233 -0.76 9.89 10.43
C ALA A 233 -1.89 10.93 10.34
N ARG A 234 -2.41 11.41 11.48
CA ARG A 234 -3.49 12.39 11.53
C ARG A 234 -3.11 13.68 10.81
N LYS A 235 -1.87 14.15 10.99
CA LYS A 235 -1.30 15.32 10.31
C LYS A 235 -1.24 15.14 8.80
N ALA A 236 -0.80 13.97 8.32
CA ALA A 236 -0.68 13.69 6.90
C ALA A 236 -2.05 13.59 6.20
N PHE A 237 -3.02 12.88 6.78
CA PHE A 237 -4.40 12.86 6.26
C PHE A 237 -5.02 14.27 6.23
N ALA A 238 -4.87 15.04 7.31
CA ALA A 238 -5.34 16.43 7.35
C ALA A 238 -4.62 17.36 6.34
N ARG A 239 -3.39 17.03 5.93
CA ARG A 239 -2.73 17.74 4.83
C ARG A 239 -3.29 17.35 3.46
N ILE A 240 -3.57 16.07 3.23
CA ILE A 240 -4.23 15.62 1.98
C ILE A 240 -5.59 16.31 1.84
N GLU A 241 -6.43 16.33 2.88
CA GLU A 241 -7.75 16.98 2.82
C GLU A 241 -7.67 18.44 2.38
N LYS A 242 -6.64 19.19 2.81
CA LYS A 242 -6.44 20.59 2.41
C LYS A 242 -6.08 20.73 0.93
N GLU A 243 -5.41 19.76 0.32
CA GLU A 243 -5.16 19.75 -1.13
C GLU A 243 -6.39 19.33 -1.95
N ILE A 244 -7.39 18.66 -1.35
CA ILE A 244 -8.67 18.32 -1.98
C ILE A 244 -9.67 19.48 -1.81
N THR A 245 -9.20 20.69 -2.12
CA THR A 245 -10.01 21.91 -2.13
C THR A 245 -9.95 22.56 -3.51
N ARG A 246 -10.95 23.40 -3.80
CA ARG A 246 -10.88 24.41 -4.86
C ARG A 246 -10.28 25.68 -4.25
N ASP A 247 -9.81 26.60 -5.08
CA ASP A 247 -9.15 27.86 -4.64
C ASP A 247 -7.69 27.68 -4.14
N GLN A 248 -6.87 26.96 -4.90
CA GLN A 248 -5.42 26.86 -4.69
C GLN A 248 -4.65 27.17 -5.99
N PRO A 249 -3.52 27.91 -5.95
CA PRO A 249 -2.70 28.20 -7.13
C PRO A 249 -2.14 26.96 -7.85
N GLU A 250 -2.07 25.83 -7.15
CA GLU A 250 -1.82 24.49 -7.69
C GLU A 250 -2.74 23.50 -6.98
N GLY A 251 -3.32 22.54 -7.71
CA GLY A 251 -4.39 21.68 -7.24
C GLY A 251 -5.64 21.76 -8.12
N ILE A 252 -6.78 21.33 -7.58
CA ILE A 252 -8.08 21.36 -8.28
C ILE A 252 -8.57 22.81 -8.36
N GLN A 253 -9.01 23.22 -9.55
CA GLN A 253 -9.53 24.56 -9.83
C GLN A 253 -11.07 24.58 -9.80
N TRP A 254 -11.67 25.77 -9.81
CA TRP A 254 -13.13 25.95 -9.71
C TRP A 254 -13.93 25.28 -10.85
N ASP A 255 -13.39 25.34 -12.06
CA ASP A 255 -13.86 24.67 -13.27
C ASP A 255 -13.61 23.15 -13.28
N ASN A 256 -12.98 22.59 -12.23
CA ASN A 256 -12.53 21.21 -12.10
C ASN A 256 -11.40 20.82 -13.08
N SER A 257 -10.61 21.78 -13.56
CA SER A 257 -9.26 21.54 -14.07
C SER A 257 -8.27 21.28 -12.92
N PHE A 258 -7.01 20.99 -13.27
CA PHE A 258 -5.91 20.81 -12.31
C PHE A 258 -4.64 21.55 -12.75
N PHE A 259 -4.09 22.37 -11.86
CA PHE A 259 -2.83 23.09 -12.07
C PHE A 259 -1.68 22.51 -11.25
N GLN A 260 -0.47 22.52 -11.80
CA GLN A 260 0.75 22.12 -11.08
C GLN A 260 2.00 22.75 -11.72
N HIS A 261 2.96 23.16 -10.89
CA HIS A 261 4.12 23.99 -11.27
C HIS A 261 3.68 25.39 -11.77
N GLY A 262 2.93 26.11 -10.93
CA GLY A 262 2.17 27.30 -11.31
C GLY A 262 0.88 26.96 -12.06
N GLU A 263 0.30 27.98 -12.72
CA GLU A 263 -0.96 27.96 -13.48
C GLU A 263 -0.83 27.21 -14.82
N VAL A 264 -0.27 25.99 -14.78
CA VAL A 264 -0.10 25.14 -15.95
C VAL A 264 -1.14 24.02 -15.90
N PHE A 265 -1.97 23.93 -16.94
CA PHE A 265 -2.99 22.88 -17.10
C PHE A 265 -2.35 21.49 -17.19
N GLN A 266 -2.57 20.67 -16.14
CA GLN A 266 -1.91 19.36 -15.93
C GLN A 266 -2.93 18.27 -15.57
N SER A 267 -4.21 18.45 -15.93
CA SER A 267 -5.32 17.53 -15.64
C SER A 267 -5.09 16.10 -16.14
N ALA A 268 -4.34 15.92 -17.24
CA ALA A 268 -3.91 14.63 -17.80
C ALA A 268 -2.43 14.31 -17.53
N ALA A 269 -1.85 14.91 -16.49
CA ALA A 269 -0.48 14.69 -16.04
C ALA A 269 -0.44 14.49 -14.51
N TYR A 270 -0.02 15.50 -13.75
CA TYR A 270 -0.06 15.46 -12.29
C TYR A 270 -1.48 15.21 -11.76
N GLY A 271 -2.51 15.69 -12.47
CA GLY A 271 -3.91 15.40 -12.16
C GLY A 271 -4.26 13.90 -12.25
N LEU A 272 -3.61 13.11 -13.12
CA LEU A 272 -3.81 11.65 -13.18
C LEU A 272 -3.23 10.95 -11.96
N ASP A 273 -2.03 11.36 -11.56
CA ASP A 273 -1.38 10.81 -10.37
C ASP A 273 -2.18 11.20 -9.11
N PHE A 274 -2.77 12.40 -9.07
CA PHE A 274 -3.68 12.89 -8.03
C PHE A 274 -4.97 12.06 -7.93
N SER A 275 -5.68 11.88 -9.05
CA SER A 275 -6.90 11.07 -9.07
C SER A 275 -6.66 9.57 -8.93
N MET A 276 -5.44 9.05 -9.13
CA MET A 276 -5.09 7.67 -8.76
C MET A 276 -4.70 7.54 -7.28
N SER A 277 -3.92 8.48 -6.74
CA SER A 277 -3.34 8.35 -5.39
C SER A 277 -4.39 8.55 -4.30
N ILE A 278 -5.28 9.54 -4.44
CA ILE A 278 -6.20 9.88 -3.36
C ILE A 278 -7.31 8.84 -3.17
N PRO A 279 -7.95 8.25 -4.19
CA PRO A 279 -8.94 7.19 -3.97
C PRO A 279 -8.36 5.94 -3.28
N ARG A 280 -7.09 5.60 -3.53
CA ARG A 280 -6.36 4.56 -2.75
C ARG A 280 -6.35 4.93 -1.27
N LEU A 281 -5.87 6.13 -0.95
CA LEU A 281 -5.78 6.65 0.42
C LEU A 281 -7.16 6.80 1.10
N MET A 282 -8.21 7.15 0.34
CA MET A 282 -9.59 7.15 0.82
C MET A 282 -10.04 5.76 1.23
N ARG A 283 -9.88 4.75 0.35
CA ARG A 283 -10.29 3.36 0.60
C ARG A 283 -9.61 2.75 1.81
N ILE A 284 -8.29 2.95 1.98
CA ILE A 284 -7.61 2.44 3.17
C ILE A 284 -8.13 3.07 4.47
N ALA A 285 -8.65 4.30 4.41
CA ALA A 285 -9.12 5.06 5.57
C ALA A 285 -10.62 4.94 5.90
N VAL A 286 -11.47 4.41 5.01
CA VAL A 286 -12.94 4.27 5.23
C VAL A 286 -13.25 3.54 6.55
N GLY A 287 -14.08 4.14 7.39
CA GLY A 287 -14.47 3.57 8.70
C GLY A 287 -13.39 3.64 9.78
N THR A 288 -12.37 4.48 9.62
CA THR A 288 -11.37 4.81 10.65
C THR A 288 -11.44 6.29 11.01
N ASP A 289 -10.77 6.72 12.10
CA ASP A 289 -10.65 8.16 12.47
C ASP A 289 -9.89 9.01 11.44
N PHE A 290 -9.36 8.39 10.38
CA PHE A 290 -8.67 9.03 9.26
C PHE A 290 -9.56 9.13 8.01
N GLN A 291 -10.82 8.69 8.08
CA GLN A 291 -11.75 8.77 6.96
C GLN A 291 -11.94 10.21 6.47
N PHE A 292 -11.88 10.37 5.14
CA PHE A 292 -12.08 11.64 4.47
C PHE A 292 -13.50 12.19 4.62
N SER A 293 -13.60 13.52 4.68
CA SER A 293 -14.86 14.24 4.71
C SER A 293 -15.68 14.00 3.43
N LYS A 294 -17.02 14.08 3.55
CA LYS A 294 -17.92 13.97 2.38
C LYS A 294 -17.61 15.03 1.32
N ASN A 295 -17.22 16.24 1.74
CA ASN A 295 -16.80 17.32 0.84
C ASN A 295 -15.53 16.95 0.05
N SER A 296 -14.53 16.36 0.71
CA SER A 296 -13.30 15.89 0.06
C SER A 296 -13.60 14.82 -1.01
N VAL A 297 -14.50 13.88 -0.69
CA VAL A 297 -14.97 12.85 -1.64
C VAL A 297 -15.72 13.48 -2.82
N GLU A 298 -16.56 14.48 -2.57
CA GLU A 298 -17.32 15.20 -3.60
C GLU A 298 -16.42 16.04 -4.52
N VAL A 299 -15.50 16.84 -3.97
CA VAL A 299 -14.55 17.66 -4.75
C VAL A 299 -13.69 16.77 -5.66
N LEU A 300 -13.15 15.66 -5.13
CA LEU A 300 -12.39 14.70 -5.93
C LEU A 300 -13.27 14.01 -6.99
N GLY A 301 -14.51 13.65 -6.65
CA GLY A 301 -15.43 13.04 -7.59
C GLY A 301 -15.80 13.96 -8.74
N ASN A 302 -16.03 15.24 -8.46
CA ASN A 302 -16.26 16.27 -9.47
C ASN A 302 -15.01 16.51 -10.35
N PHE A 303 -13.81 16.49 -9.77
CA PHE A 303 -12.56 16.54 -10.54
C PHE A 303 -12.44 15.37 -11.54
N ILE A 304 -12.79 14.15 -11.13
CA ILE A 304 -12.73 12.96 -12.00
C ILE A 304 -13.86 12.98 -13.05
N LEU A 305 -15.12 13.14 -12.62
CA LEU A 305 -16.30 12.96 -13.48
C LEU A 305 -16.68 14.21 -14.27
N ASP A 306 -16.41 15.41 -13.76
CA ASP A 306 -16.78 16.65 -14.43
C ASP A 306 -15.55 17.41 -14.97
N GLY A 307 -14.35 17.06 -14.50
CA GLY A 307 -13.08 17.44 -15.12
C GLY A 307 -12.57 16.36 -16.07
N GLN A 308 -11.80 15.41 -15.54
CA GLN A 308 -10.99 14.46 -16.32
C GLN A 308 -11.77 13.61 -17.34
N ARG A 309 -13.02 13.20 -17.03
CA ARG A 309 -13.87 12.44 -17.94
C ARG A 309 -14.12 13.14 -19.29
N TRP A 310 -14.12 14.49 -19.31
CA TRP A 310 -14.26 15.28 -20.55
C TRP A 310 -13.00 15.31 -21.41
N LEU A 311 -11.85 14.90 -20.86
CA LEU A 311 -10.56 14.84 -21.55
C LEU A 311 -10.32 13.47 -22.21
N VAL A 312 -11.31 12.58 -22.24
CA VAL A 312 -11.16 11.18 -22.65
C VAL A 312 -12.03 10.83 -23.84
N ARG A 313 -11.43 10.19 -24.86
CA ARG A 313 -12.14 9.59 -26.00
C ARG A 313 -11.74 8.13 -26.14
N ARG A 314 -12.65 7.22 -25.77
CA ARG A 314 -12.35 5.78 -25.62
C ARG A 314 -11.19 5.58 -24.62
N GLN A 315 -10.04 5.08 -25.07
CA GLN A 315 -8.81 4.98 -24.26
C GLN A 315 -7.80 6.11 -24.52
N ALA A 316 -8.05 7.01 -25.48
CA ALA A 316 -7.21 8.18 -25.71
C ALA A 316 -7.52 9.29 -24.70
N ILE A 317 -6.50 10.10 -24.40
CA ILE A 317 -6.59 11.24 -23.48
C ILE A 317 -6.08 12.51 -24.18
N GLU A 318 -6.69 13.65 -23.87
CA GLU A 318 -6.43 14.95 -24.48
C GLU A 318 -4.98 15.41 -24.24
N ILE A 319 -4.25 15.68 -25.33
CA ILE A 319 -2.80 15.95 -25.31
C ILE A 319 -2.44 17.31 -24.69
N SER A 320 -3.30 18.32 -24.85
CA SER A 320 -3.09 19.65 -24.25
C SER A 320 -3.11 19.63 -22.73
N ALA A 321 -3.78 18.65 -22.11
CA ALA A 321 -3.86 18.48 -20.66
C ALA A 321 -2.65 17.77 -20.03
N MET A 322 -1.68 17.33 -20.84
CA MET A 322 -0.62 16.41 -20.40
C MET A 322 0.69 17.08 -19.98
N GLY A 323 0.80 18.41 -20.10
CA GLY A 323 2.05 19.15 -19.87
C GLY A 323 3.24 18.47 -20.54
N ARG A 324 4.42 18.48 -19.90
CA ARG A 324 5.63 17.78 -20.40
C ARG A 324 5.50 16.25 -20.57
N THR A 325 4.37 15.63 -20.22
CA THR A 325 4.22 14.18 -20.32
C THR A 325 3.69 13.71 -21.68
N TYR A 326 3.27 14.62 -22.57
CA TYR A 326 2.96 14.27 -23.97
C TYR A 326 4.17 13.67 -24.71
N SER A 327 5.39 14.07 -24.34
CA SER A 327 6.63 13.59 -24.96
C SER A 327 7.06 12.18 -24.50
N ARG A 328 6.17 11.44 -23.83
CA ARG A 328 6.45 10.11 -23.26
C ARG A 328 5.48 9.08 -23.85
N GLN A 329 6.00 7.91 -24.19
CA GLN A 329 5.20 6.82 -24.74
C GLN A 329 4.18 6.24 -23.73
N GLY A 330 3.18 5.52 -24.25
CA GLY A 330 2.26 4.69 -23.45
C GLY A 330 1.19 5.46 -22.67
N LYS A 331 0.85 6.68 -23.09
CA LYS A 331 -0.14 7.53 -22.43
C LYS A 331 -1.56 7.27 -22.94
N ASN A 332 -2.50 7.13 -22.02
CA ASN A 332 -3.88 6.74 -22.26
C ASN A 332 -4.76 7.11 -21.04
N ALA A 333 -6.06 6.80 -21.12
CA ALA A 333 -7.04 7.06 -20.06
C ALA A 333 -7.15 5.97 -18.98
N ILE A 334 -6.33 4.91 -19.00
CA ILE A 334 -6.36 3.83 -18.00
C ILE A 334 -6.17 4.35 -16.55
N PRO A 335 -5.34 5.36 -16.26
CA PRO A 335 -5.33 6.02 -14.95
C PRO A 335 -6.70 6.54 -14.47
N ILE A 336 -7.50 7.13 -15.36
CA ILE A 336 -8.85 7.64 -15.03
C ILE A 336 -9.81 6.47 -14.81
N MET A 337 -9.71 5.40 -15.60
CA MET A 337 -10.48 4.16 -15.38
C MET A 337 -10.21 3.58 -13.98
N ARG A 338 -8.94 3.54 -13.55
CA ARG A 338 -8.55 3.09 -12.20
C ARG A 338 -9.06 4.01 -11.11
N ALA A 339 -8.93 5.33 -11.28
CA ALA A 339 -9.49 6.32 -10.36
C ALA A 339 -11.01 6.09 -10.18
N CYS A 340 -11.75 5.90 -11.27
CA CYS A 340 -13.16 5.56 -11.24
C CYS A 340 -13.44 4.23 -10.53
N ARG A 341 -12.74 3.13 -10.88
CA ARG A 341 -12.86 1.82 -10.19
C ARG A 341 -12.66 1.95 -8.68
N LEU A 342 -11.65 2.69 -8.24
CA LEU A 342 -11.38 2.95 -6.81
C LEU A 342 -12.52 3.75 -6.15
N MET A 343 -13.06 4.77 -6.83
CA MET A 343 -14.15 5.61 -6.31
C MET A 343 -15.50 4.89 -6.21
N VAL A 344 -15.72 3.78 -6.92
CA VAL A 344 -16.91 2.92 -6.73
C VAL A 344 -16.98 2.37 -5.29
N ASP A 345 -15.82 2.08 -4.70
CA ASP A 345 -15.71 1.53 -3.34
C ASP A 345 -15.56 2.62 -2.26
N VAL A 346 -15.61 3.91 -2.64
CA VAL A 346 -15.67 5.05 -1.72
C VAL A 346 -17.12 5.49 -1.55
N PRO A 347 -17.66 5.58 -0.32
CA PRO A 347 -19.04 6.03 -0.08
C PRO A 347 -19.30 7.43 -0.65
N SER A 348 -20.08 7.49 -1.73
CA SER A 348 -20.51 8.70 -2.42
C SER A 348 -21.97 8.56 -2.90
N THR A 349 -22.44 9.48 -3.73
CA THR A 349 -23.74 9.40 -4.43
C THR A 349 -23.60 9.14 -5.93
N ARG A 350 -22.36 9.04 -6.44
CA ARG A 350 -22.04 9.01 -7.89
C ARG A 350 -21.39 7.68 -8.35
N GLN A 351 -21.52 6.60 -7.57
CA GLN A 351 -20.90 5.29 -7.88
C GLN A 351 -21.24 4.79 -9.29
N GLU A 352 -22.47 5.02 -9.77
CA GLU A 352 -22.90 4.56 -11.09
C GLU A 352 -22.21 5.35 -12.23
N GLU A 353 -21.99 6.65 -12.06
CA GLU A 353 -21.20 7.44 -13.01
C GLU A 353 -19.73 6.98 -13.06
N PHE A 354 -19.15 6.61 -11.91
CA PHE A 354 -17.80 6.03 -11.85
C PHE A 354 -17.76 4.66 -12.56
N ARG A 355 -18.72 3.77 -12.32
CA ARG A 355 -18.83 2.48 -13.04
C ARG A 355 -18.93 2.70 -14.54
N SER A 356 -19.84 3.55 -14.97
CA SER A 356 -20.07 3.87 -16.39
C SER A 356 -18.82 4.47 -17.05
N CYS A 357 -18.15 5.42 -16.37
CA CYS A 357 -16.88 5.99 -16.85
C CYS A 357 -15.76 4.96 -16.96
N ALA A 358 -15.62 4.05 -15.99
CA ALA A 358 -14.61 2.99 -16.04
C ALA A 358 -14.90 2.00 -17.17
N GLU A 359 -16.16 1.57 -17.32
CA GLU A 359 -16.57 0.64 -18.37
C GLU A 359 -16.39 1.23 -19.78
N SER A 360 -16.69 2.51 -19.99
CA SER A 360 -16.45 3.15 -21.29
C SER A 360 -14.98 3.15 -21.70
N ILE A 361 -14.05 3.38 -20.76
CA ILE A 361 -12.61 3.30 -21.04
C ILE A 361 -12.20 1.84 -21.27
N ARG A 362 -12.64 0.91 -20.41
CA ARG A 362 -12.31 -0.52 -20.49
C ARG A 362 -12.73 -1.13 -21.82
N LEU A 363 -13.98 -0.91 -22.23
CA LEU A 363 -14.57 -1.38 -23.48
C LEU A 363 -14.19 -0.53 -24.70
N SER A 364 -13.43 0.56 -24.50
CA SER A 364 -13.02 1.49 -25.55
C SER A 364 -14.23 2.06 -26.32
N THR A 365 -15.35 2.31 -25.64
CA THR A 365 -16.58 2.92 -26.18
C THR A 365 -16.57 4.44 -25.99
N PRO A 366 -17.49 5.20 -26.62
CA PRO A 366 -17.67 6.61 -26.30
C PRO A 366 -17.98 6.83 -24.80
N MET A 367 -17.60 8.00 -24.28
CA MET A 367 -18.00 8.41 -22.94
C MET A 367 -19.52 8.70 -22.90
N PRO A 368 -20.21 8.42 -21.78
CA PRO A 368 -21.65 8.62 -21.62
C PRO A 368 -21.99 10.09 -21.32
N ILE A 369 -21.39 11.02 -22.05
CA ILE A 369 -21.54 12.47 -21.86
C ILE A 369 -21.74 13.16 -23.22
N HIS A 370 -22.55 14.22 -23.22
CA HIS A 370 -22.83 15.03 -24.40
C HIS A 370 -22.80 16.51 -24.02
N GLY A 371 -22.33 17.37 -24.93
CA GLY A 371 -22.27 18.82 -24.72
C GLY A 371 -20.85 19.37 -24.89
N ASN A 372 -20.62 20.56 -24.32
CA ASN A 372 -19.33 21.25 -24.34
C ASN A 372 -18.84 21.46 -22.90
N ARG A 373 -17.54 21.35 -22.68
CA ARG A 373 -16.89 21.73 -21.42
C ARG A 373 -15.85 22.80 -21.70
N SER A 374 -16.03 23.96 -21.06
CA SER A 374 -14.99 24.97 -20.93
C SER A 374 -14.28 24.77 -19.59
N PHE A 375 -12.98 25.04 -19.60
CA PHE A 375 -12.12 25.18 -18.44
C PHE A 375 -11.69 26.66 -18.44
N TRP A 376 -11.96 27.40 -17.37
CA TRP A 376 -12.04 28.88 -17.35
C TRP A 376 -11.28 29.52 -16.18
#